data_AF-A0A946C063-F1
#
_entry.id   AF-A0A946C063-F1
#
_cell.length_a   1.000
_cell.length_b   1.000
_cell.length_c   1.000
_cell.angle_alpha   90.00
_cell.angle_beta   90.00
_cell.angle_gamma   90.00
#
_symmetry.space_group_name_H-M   'P 1'
#
loop_
_entity.id
_entity.type
_entity.pdbx_description
1 polymer ?
#
loop_
_entity_poly.entity_id
_entity_poly.type
_entity_poly.pdbx_seq_one_letter_code
_entity_poly.pdbx_strand_id
1 'polypeptide(L)'
;MVARKLKFFLIITFFLSFPLILNANPNADQWMESDKSYKDLINEGFEVKSYAMNKIETANGLYILLFVTVLQKNNDIYECQEYQTIDKSIETLNMTLICKELVQPYEKGLGT
;
A
#
# COMPACT_ATOMS: atom_id res chain seq x y z
N MET A 1 -9.22 -47.95 28.42
CA MET A 1 -8.54 -47.29 27.27
C MET A 1 -9.43 -46.29 26.53
N VAL A 2 -10.71 -46.59 26.26
CA VAL A 2 -11.66 -45.71 25.54
C VAL A 2 -11.94 -44.38 26.26
N ALA A 3 -12.18 -44.40 27.58
CA ALA A 3 -12.46 -43.17 28.34
C ALA A 3 -11.29 -42.15 28.36
N ARG A 4 -10.04 -42.63 28.28
CA ARG A 4 -8.85 -41.76 28.18
C ARG A 4 -8.76 -41.09 26.81
N LYS A 5 -9.11 -41.82 25.74
CA LYS A 5 -9.19 -41.29 24.38
C LYS A 5 -10.32 -40.25 24.23
N LEU A 6 -11.47 -40.50 24.87
CA LEU A 6 -12.60 -39.57 24.86
C LEU A 6 -12.28 -38.27 25.61
N LYS A 7 -11.63 -38.34 26.79
CA LYS A 7 -11.17 -37.15 27.51
C LYS A 7 -10.16 -36.34 26.68
N PHE A 8 -9.23 -37.01 26.01
CA PHE A 8 -8.26 -36.34 25.15
C PHE A 8 -8.92 -35.67 23.94
N PHE A 9 -9.90 -36.33 23.33
CA PHE A 9 -10.71 -35.77 22.24
C PHE A 9 -11.48 -34.52 22.70
N LEU A 10 -12.12 -34.56 23.87
CA LEU A 10 -12.83 -33.42 24.45
C LEU A 10 -11.91 -32.22 24.72
N ILE A 11 -10.69 -32.48 25.19
CA ILE A 11 -9.68 -31.44 25.42
C ILE A 11 -9.28 -30.78 24.10
N ILE A 12 -9.02 -31.55 23.04
CA ILE A 12 -8.67 -31.00 21.72
C ILE A 12 -9.82 -30.16 21.16
N THR A 13 -11.06 -30.65 21.24
CA THR A 13 -12.23 -29.88 20.76
C THR A 13 -12.45 -28.60 21.56
N PHE A 14 -12.15 -28.60 22.86
CA PHE A 14 -12.24 -27.40 23.71
C PHE A 14 -11.20 -26.35 23.29
N PHE A 15 -9.95 -26.75 23.01
CA PHE A 15 -8.92 -25.83 22.53
C PHE A 15 -9.18 -25.30 21.12
N LEU A 16 -9.81 -26.07 20.23
CA LEU A 16 -10.22 -25.61 18.89
C LEU A 16 -11.43 -24.67 18.92
N SER A 17 -12.22 -24.68 20.00
CA SER A 17 -13.41 -23.84 20.15
C SER A 17 -13.15 -22.44 20.70
N PHE A 18 -11.91 -22.13 21.08
CA PHE A 18 -11.50 -20.76 21.39
C PHE A 18 -11.14 -20.05 20.10
N PRO A 19 -11.99 -19.15 19.56
CA PRO A 19 -11.52 -18.23 18.54
C PRO A 19 -10.43 -17.38 19.20
N LEU A 20 -9.18 -17.57 18.78
CA LEU A 20 -8.16 -16.55 18.96
C LEU A 20 -8.73 -15.29 18.34
N ILE A 21 -8.99 -14.26 19.16
CA ILE A 21 -9.46 -12.97 18.67
C ILE A 21 -8.29 -12.34 17.90
N LEU A 22 -8.16 -12.73 16.64
CA LEU A 22 -7.26 -12.12 15.68
C LEU A 22 -7.91 -10.81 15.24
N ASN A 23 -7.50 -9.70 15.84
CA ASN A 23 -7.89 -8.38 15.37
C ASN A 23 -6.98 -7.99 14.20
N ALA A 24 -7.48 -8.14 12.97
CA ALA A 24 -6.88 -7.45 11.84
C ALA A 24 -7.18 -5.95 11.98
N ASN A 25 -6.19 -5.09 11.77
CA ASN A 25 -6.45 -3.65 11.67
C ASN A 25 -7.32 -3.42 10.43
N PRO A 26 -8.59 -2.97 10.56
CA PRO A 26 -9.44 -2.73 9.39
C PRO A 26 -8.89 -1.61 8.50
N ASN A 27 -8.04 -0.74 9.04
CA ASN A 27 -7.41 0.38 8.35
C ASN A 27 -5.99 0.04 7.87
N ALA A 28 -5.61 -1.25 7.83
CA ALA A 28 -4.30 -1.63 7.30
C ALA A 28 -4.13 -1.25 5.82
N ASP A 29 -5.23 -1.28 5.06
CA ASP A 29 -5.27 -0.84 3.67
C ASP A 29 -5.99 0.51 3.55
N GLN A 30 -5.20 1.58 3.54
CA GLN A 30 -5.72 2.95 3.52
C GLN A 30 -5.83 3.53 2.11
N TRP A 31 -5.17 2.92 1.13
CA TRP A 31 -4.98 3.46 -0.20
C TRP A 31 -5.58 2.53 -1.25
N MET A 32 -6.67 2.94 -1.87
CA MET A 32 -7.33 2.17 -2.91
C MET A 32 -6.88 2.67 -4.29
N GLU A 33 -6.55 1.76 -5.21
CA GLU A 33 -6.26 2.15 -6.60
C GLU A 33 -7.45 2.87 -7.23
N SER A 34 -7.17 3.98 -7.92
CA SER A 34 -8.18 4.76 -8.63
C SER A 34 -8.03 4.59 -10.14
N ASP A 35 -9.16 4.58 -10.83
CA ASP A 35 -9.20 4.64 -12.29
C ASP A 35 -8.84 6.04 -12.84
N LYS A 36 -8.73 7.07 -11.97
CA LYS A 36 -8.38 8.43 -12.38
C LYS A 36 -6.89 8.55 -12.68
N SER A 37 -6.56 9.12 -13.83
CA SER A 37 -5.19 9.50 -14.12
C SER A 37 -4.79 10.76 -13.34
N TYR A 38 -3.48 11.00 -13.22
CA TYR A 38 -2.96 12.26 -12.68
C TYR A 38 -3.54 13.49 -13.41
N LYS A 39 -3.69 13.40 -14.73
CA LYS A 39 -4.25 14.47 -15.56
C LYS A 39 -5.72 14.72 -15.22
N ASP A 40 -6.50 13.67 -14.96
CA ASP A 40 -7.90 13.79 -14.58
C ASP A 40 -8.03 14.52 -13.25
N LEU A 41 -7.21 14.17 -12.25
CA LEU A 41 -7.16 14.84 -10.95
C LEU A 41 -6.86 16.34 -11.09
N ILE A 42 -5.86 16.71 -11.90
CA ILE A 42 -5.55 18.13 -12.16
C ILE A 42 -6.73 18.84 -12.84
N ASN A 43 -7.35 18.23 -13.85
CA ASN A 43 -8.50 18.82 -14.54
C ASN A 43 -9.73 18.96 -13.63
N GLU A 44 -9.90 18.05 -12.68
CA GLU A 44 -10.93 18.13 -11.64
C GLU A 44 -10.62 19.20 -10.58
N GLY A 45 -9.46 19.83 -10.61
CA GLY A 45 -9.06 20.90 -9.70
C GLY A 45 -8.38 20.42 -8.42
N PHE A 46 -7.80 19.22 -8.42
CA PHE A 46 -6.90 18.81 -7.35
C PHE A 46 -5.58 19.57 -7.45
N GLU A 47 -5.06 19.97 -6.29
CA GLU A 47 -3.80 20.68 -6.18
C GLU A 47 -2.72 19.76 -5.62
N VAL A 48 -1.51 19.86 -6.15
CA VAL A 48 -0.33 19.18 -5.59
C VAL A 48 0.01 19.81 -4.25
N LYS A 49 -0.03 19.03 -3.17
CA LYS A 49 0.32 19.47 -1.81
C LYS A 49 1.71 19.04 -1.38
N SER A 50 2.22 17.94 -1.91
CA SER A 50 3.59 17.50 -1.65
C SER A 50 4.11 16.62 -2.80
N TYR A 51 5.43 16.55 -2.90
CA TYR A 51 6.12 15.63 -3.78
C TYR A 51 7.36 15.08 -3.08
N ALA A 52 7.74 13.85 -3.42
CA ALA A 52 8.97 13.22 -2.99
C ALA A 52 9.57 12.43 -4.15
N MET A 53 10.89 12.39 -4.24
CA MET A 53 11.62 11.60 -5.21
C MET A 53 12.63 10.71 -4.49
N ASN A 54 12.59 9.42 -4.78
CA ASN A 54 13.57 8.46 -4.33
C ASN A 54 14.29 7.87 -5.54
N LYS A 55 15.60 7.61 -5.38
CA LYS A 55 16.41 6.94 -6.38
C LYS A 55 16.99 5.67 -5.77
N ILE A 56 16.81 4.55 -6.47
CA ILE A 56 17.38 3.26 -6.11
C ILE A 56 18.34 2.86 -7.23
N GLU A 57 19.59 2.63 -6.88
CA GLU A 57 20.58 2.08 -7.81
C GLU A 57 20.54 0.55 -7.77
N THR A 58 20.40 -0.08 -8.93
CA THR A 58 20.40 -1.54 -9.05
C THR A 58 21.80 -2.07 -9.33
N ALA A 59 22.07 -3.33 -8.98
CA ALA A 59 23.36 -3.97 -9.22
C ALA A 59 23.77 -4.03 -10.71
N ASN A 60 22.80 -3.97 -11.63
CA ASN A 60 23.03 -4.03 -13.07
C ASN A 60 23.31 -2.63 -13.68
N GLY A 61 23.39 -1.59 -12.85
CA GLY A 61 23.66 -0.23 -13.29
C GLY A 61 22.45 0.49 -13.90
N LEU A 62 21.23 -0.03 -13.68
CA LEU A 62 19.98 0.70 -13.91
C LEU A 62 19.63 1.51 -12.67
N TYR A 63 18.95 2.64 -12.87
CA TYR A 63 18.36 3.41 -11.79
C TYR A 63 16.85 3.27 -11.80
N ILE A 64 16.25 3.05 -10.64
CA ILE A 64 14.81 3.13 -10.43
C ILE A 64 14.52 4.46 -9.75
N LEU A 65 13.76 5.32 -10.43
CA LEU A 65 13.24 6.55 -9.86
C LEU A 65 11.81 6.33 -9.42
N LEU A 66 11.51 6.71 -8.18
CA LEU A 66 10.19 6.68 -7.60
C LEU A 66 9.78 8.10 -7.24
N PHE A 67 8.81 8.65 -7.95
CA PHE A 67 8.19 9.91 -7.60
C PHE A 67 6.85 9.64 -6.93
N VAL A 68 6.60 10.30 -5.81
CA VAL A 68 5.32 10.24 -5.11
C VAL A 68 4.80 11.65 -5.00
N THR A 69 3.57 11.88 -5.45
CA THR A 69 2.91 13.18 -5.39
C THR A 69 1.60 13.03 -4.63
N VAL A 70 1.36 13.89 -3.66
CA VAL A 70 0.06 13.95 -2.96
C VAL A 70 -0.74 15.10 -3.53
N LEU A 71 -1.93 14.80 -4.02
CA LEU A 71 -2.90 15.75 -4.53
C LEU A 71 -4.08 15.84 -3.57
N GLN A 72 -4.59 17.06 -3.36
CA GLN A 72 -5.74 17.28 -2.48
C GLN A 72 -6.72 18.27 -3.08
N LYS A 73 -8.01 17.97 -2.92
CA LYS A 73 -9.12 18.88 -3.17
C LYS A 73 -10.13 18.71 -2.04
N ASN A 74 -10.43 19.78 -1.33
CA ASN A 74 -11.25 19.71 -0.11
C ASN A 74 -10.69 18.66 0.87
N ASN A 75 -11.46 17.62 1.16
CA ASN A 75 -11.09 16.51 2.03
C ASN A 75 -10.61 15.26 1.27
N ASP A 76 -10.67 15.28 -0.06
CA ASP A 76 -10.28 14.14 -0.89
C ASP A 76 -8.77 14.21 -1.13
N ILE A 77 -8.08 13.10 -0.88
CA ILE A 77 -6.62 12.98 -0.97
C ILE A 77 -6.27 11.83 -1.90
N TYR A 78 -5.40 12.11 -2.85
CA TYR A 78 -4.85 11.13 -3.78
C TYR A 78 -3.33 11.11 -3.67
N GLU A 79 -2.76 9.92 -3.75
CA GLU A 79 -1.32 9.70 -3.92
C GLU A 79 -1.06 9.12 -5.31
N CYS A 80 -0.29 9.81 -6.13
CA CYS A 80 0.16 9.32 -7.42
C CYS A 80 1.63 8.93 -7.36
N GLN A 81 1.92 7.69 -7.76
CA GLN A 81 3.24 7.07 -7.74
C GLN A 81 3.73 6.84 -9.17
N GLU A 82 4.83 7.49 -9.53
CA GLU A 82 5.50 7.32 -10.80
C GLU A 82 6.78 6.49 -10.61
N TYR A 83 6.83 5.35 -11.29
CA TYR A 83 7.97 4.44 -11.30
C TYR A 83 8.65 4.54 -12.65
N GLN A 84 9.90 4.99 -12.69
CA GLN A 84 10.71 4.99 -13.89
C GLN A 84 11.91 4.07 -13.71
N THR A 85 12.20 3.26 -14.72
CA THR A 85 13.50 2.56 -14.84
C THR A 85 14.29 3.26 -15.92
N ILE A 86 15.47 3.78 -15.56
CA ILE A 86 16.37 4.46 -16.48
C ILE A 86 17.72 3.75 -16.55
N ASP A 87 18.41 3.89 -17.66
CA ASP A 87 19.77 3.38 -17.83
C ASP A 87 20.84 4.43 -17.43
N LYS A 88 22.12 4.12 -17.70
CA LYS A 88 23.24 5.04 -17.43
C LYS A 88 23.27 6.24 -18.38
N SER A 89 22.61 6.13 -19.54
CA SER A 89 22.42 7.20 -20.53
C SER A 89 21.35 8.20 -20.10
N ILE A 90 20.63 7.94 -19.00
CA ILE A 90 19.42 8.66 -18.59
C ILE A 90 18.27 8.44 -19.60
N GLU A 91 18.28 7.31 -20.31
CA GLU A 91 17.16 6.90 -21.15
C GLU A 91 16.13 6.14 -20.32
N THR A 92 14.87 6.54 -20.41
CA THR A 92 13.75 5.85 -19.76
C THR A 92 13.40 4.57 -20.50
N LEU A 93 13.66 3.44 -19.87
CA LEU A 93 13.35 2.10 -20.39
C LEU A 93 11.90 1.71 -20.12
N ASN A 94 11.38 2.10 -18.97
CA ASN A 94 10.00 1.83 -18.56
C ASN A 94 9.51 2.94 -17.65
N MET A 95 8.24 3.28 -17.76
CA MET A 95 7.55 4.21 -16.87
C MET A 95 6.14 3.70 -16.60
N THR A 96 5.73 3.73 -15.33
CA THR A 96 4.36 3.44 -14.90
C THR A 96 3.92 4.53 -13.91
N LEU A 97 2.68 4.99 -14.04
CA LEU A 97 2.08 5.99 -13.16
C LEU A 97 0.73 5.46 -12.67
N ILE A 98 0.56 5.39 -11.35
CA ILE A 98 -0.66 4.89 -10.70
C ILE A 98 -1.10 5.91 -9.67
N CYS A 99 -2.40 6.20 -9.60
CA CYS A 99 -2.98 7.06 -8.57
C CYS A 99 -3.87 6.24 -7.64
N LYS A 100 -3.81 6.55 -6.34
CA LYS A 100 -4.55 5.89 -5.27
C LYS A 100 -5.29 6.92 -4.44
N GLU A 101 -6.50 6.59 -4.03
CA GLU A 101 -7.33 7.41 -3.15
C GLU A 101 -7.13 6.99 -1.69
N LEU A 102 -7.03 7.95 -0.79
CA LEU A 102 -7.08 7.71 0.64
C LEU A 102 -8.53 7.44 1.07
N VAL A 103 -8.86 6.18 1.35
CA VAL A 103 -10.22 5.72 1.67
C VAL A 103 -10.45 5.47 3.16
N GLN A 104 -9.39 5.50 3.96
CA GLN A 104 -9.43 5.34 5.42
C GLN A 104 -8.67 6.49 6.10
N PRO A 105 -8.90 6.76 7.40
CA PRO A 105 -8.10 7.73 8.14
C PRO A 105 -6.61 7.44 8.02
N TYR A 106 -5.82 8.47 7.71
CA TYR A 106 -4.38 8.31 7.54
C TYR A 106 -3.70 7.93 8.86
N GLU A 107 -3.15 6.73 8.91
CA GLU A 107 -2.27 6.24 9.95
C GLU A 107 -0.88 6.04 9.35
N LYS A 108 0.11 6.79 9.84
CA LYS A 108 1.51 6.58 9.46
C LYS A 108 1.89 5.12 9.77
N GLY A 109 2.37 4.39 8.76
CA GLY A 109 2.84 3.01 8.89
C GLY A 109 4.03 2.85 9.85
N LEU A 110 4.46 1.58 10.05
CA LEU A 110 5.44 1.13 11.06
C LEU A 110 6.47 2.20 11.43
N GLY A 111 6.44 2.58 12.70
CA GLY A 111 7.12 3.73 13.27
C GLY A 111 8.61 3.83 12.93
N THR A 112 9.01 5.07 12.72
CA THR A 112 10.35 5.57 13.07
C THR A 112 10.61 5.42 14.55
#